data_AF-X1EQI4-F1
#
_entry.id   AF-X1EQI4-F1
#
_cell.length_a   1.000
_cell.length_b   1.000
_cell.length_c   1.000
_cell.angle_alpha   90.00
_cell.angle_beta   90.00
_cell.angle_gamma   90.00
#
_symmetry.space_group_name_H-M   'P 1'
#
loop_
_entity.id
_entity.type
_entity.pdbx_description
1 polymer ?
#
loop_
_entity_poly.entity_id
_entity_poly.type
_entity_poly.pdbx_seq_one_letter_code
_entity_poly.pdbx_strand_id
1 'polypeptide(L)'
;MEFIEKNKDTISDKVTAKDLEISLGDLTKDKDKVIGTLNICPNKDCSASLKDKVISKLKDKIELNCPYCNINLKVSDIKLIEFQFKKE
;
A
#
# COMPACT_ATOMS: atom_id res chain seq x y z
N MET A 1 -12.66 -9.90 -1.88
CA MET A 1 -13.06 -9.69 -0.47
C MET A 1 -12.34 -10.65 0.47
N GLU A 2 -12.09 -11.92 0.10
CA GLU A 2 -11.49 -12.94 1.00
C GLU A 2 -10.05 -12.71 1.49
N PHE A 3 -9.27 -11.81 0.89
CA PHE A 3 -7.84 -11.72 1.18
C PHE A 3 -7.52 -11.00 2.49
N ILE A 4 -8.27 -9.94 2.83
CA ILE A 4 -8.05 -9.18 4.07
C ILE A 4 -8.57 -9.95 5.28
N GLU A 5 -9.73 -10.60 5.15
CA GLU A 5 -10.26 -11.47 6.21
C GLU A 5 -9.33 -12.66 6.50
N LYS A 6 -8.79 -13.32 5.46
CA LYS A 6 -7.87 -14.46 5.64
C LYS A 6 -6.54 -14.12 6.30
N ASN A 7 -6.07 -12.88 6.16
CA ASN A 7 -4.73 -12.49 6.61
C ASN A 7 -4.75 -11.51 7.80
N LYS A 8 -5.93 -11.23 8.36
CA LYS A 8 -6.11 -10.27 9.46
C LYS A 8 -5.20 -10.59 10.66
N ASP A 9 -5.11 -11.86 11.05
CA ASP A 9 -4.24 -12.33 12.13
C ASP A 9 -2.76 -12.07 11.86
N THR A 10 -2.26 -12.43 10.67
CA THR A 10 -0.85 -12.23 10.30
C THR A 10 -0.47 -10.76 10.17
N ILE A 11 -1.42 -9.92 9.77
CA ILE A 11 -1.23 -8.46 9.71
C ILE A 11 -1.14 -7.88 11.11
N SER A 12 -2.01 -8.31 12.03
CA SER A 12 -2.03 -7.86 13.43
C SER A 12 -0.76 -8.25 14.18
N ASP A 13 -0.19 -9.42 13.91
CA ASP A 13 0.99 -9.95 14.61
C ASP A 13 2.30 -9.22 14.22
N LYS A 14 2.37 -8.68 13.00
CA LYS A 14 3.56 -8.01 12.44
C LYS A 14 3.62 -6.51 12.69
N VAL A 15 2.58 -5.91 13.26
CA VAL A 15 2.53 -4.47 13.55
C VAL A 15 2.57 -4.22 15.05
N THR A 16 3.62 -3.54 15.52
CA THR A 16 3.79 -3.10 16.91
C THR A 16 2.88 -1.92 17.27
N ALA A 17 1.77 -1.74 16.57
CA ALA A 17 0.78 -0.71 16.84
C ALA A 17 -0.36 -1.36 17.62
N LYS A 18 -0.57 -0.92 18.87
CA LYS A 18 -1.58 -1.49 19.77
C LYS A 18 -3.02 -1.36 19.25
N ASP A 19 -3.28 -0.49 18.26
CA ASP A 19 -4.59 -0.25 17.67
C ASP A 19 -4.43 0.01 16.17
N LEU A 20 -4.75 -0.98 15.34
CA LEU A 20 -4.77 -0.86 13.88
C LEU A 20 -6.22 -0.96 13.38
N GLU A 21 -6.91 0.18 13.28
CA GLU A 21 -8.24 0.26 12.65
C GLU A 21 -8.09 0.28 11.12
N ILE A 22 -8.41 -0.83 10.46
CA ILE A 22 -8.45 -0.92 9.00
C ILE A 22 -9.86 -0.53 8.54
N SER A 23 -10.09 0.76 8.32
CA SER A 23 -11.36 1.28 7.80
C SER A 23 -11.42 1.17 6.26
N LEU A 24 -12.43 0.47 5.74
CA LEU A 24 -12.75 0.40 4.32
C LEU A 24 -13.78 1.50 3.99
N GLY A 25 -13.30 2.65 3.50
CA GLY A 25 -14.13 3.79 3.11
C GLY A 25 -13.28 5.04 2.83
N ASP A 26 -13.90 6.11 2.31
CA ASP A 26 -13.26 7.43 2.19
C ASP A 26 -12.71 7.86 3.56
N LEU A 27 -11.40 7.99 3.65
CA LEU A 27 -10.70 8.42 4.86
C LEU A 27 -11.08 9.88 5.15
N THR A 28 -11.99 10.11 6.10
CA THR A 28 -12.26 11.45 6.62
C THR A 28 -10.97 12.02 7.20
N LYS A 29 -10.54 13.18 6.69
CA LYS A 29 -9.33 13.89 7.15
C LYS A 29 -9.49 14.31 8.61
N ASP A 30 -9.05 13.45 9.51
CA ASP A 30 -8.92 13.76 10.93
C ASP A 30 -7.64 14.57 11.14
N LYS A 31 -7.73 15.73 11.82
CA LYS A 31 -6.60 16.66 11.99
C LYS A 31 -5.47 16.09 12.86
N ASP A 32 -5.79 15.08 13.67
CA ASP A 32 -4.87 14.42 14.60
C ASP A 32 -4.28 13.10 14.05
N LYS A 33 -4.58 12.73 12.79
CA LYS A 33 -4.10 11.50 12.17
C LYS A 33 -3.21 11.80 10.96
N VAL A 34 -2.10 11.09 10.85
CA VAL A 34 -1.23 11.14 9.66
C VAL A 34 -1.79 10.18 8.62
N ILE A 35 -2.02 10.70 7.41
CA ILE A 35 -2.40 9.87 6.25
C ILE A 35 -1.12 9.34 5.60
N GLY A 36 -0.92 8.04 5.68
CA GLY A 36 0.09 7.30 4.93
C GLY A 36 -0.48 6.76 3.63
N THR A 37 0.36 6.68 2.60
CA THR A 37 0.02 6.03 1.34
C THR A 37 1.05 4.98 0.98
N LEU A 38 0.59 3.86 0.44
CA LEU A 38 1.41 2.76 -0.05
C LEU A 38 1.03 2.44 -1.48
N ASN A 39 2.01 2.50 -2.38
CA ASN A 39 1.86 2.05 -3.75
C ASN A 39 2.30 0.59 -3.81
N ILE A 40 1.40 -0.34 -4.09
CA ILE A 40 1.68 -1.78 -4.06
C ILE A 40 1.85 -2.32 -5.49
N CYS A 41 2.84 -3.19 -5.65
CA CYS A 41 3.07 -3.92 -6.90
C CYS A 41 1.79 -4.70 -7.31
N PRO A 42 1.37 -4.64 -8.60
CA PRO A 42 0.18 -5.35 -9.08
C PRO A 42 0.27 -6.88 -8.94
N ASN A 43 1.49 -7.42 -8.91
CA ASN A 43 1.70 -8.84 -8.76
C ASN A 43 1.23 -9.32 -7.38
N LYS A 44 0.23 -10.20 -7.37
CA LYS A 44 -0.37 -10.77 -6.15
C LYS A 44 0.66 -11.52 -5.31
N ASP A 45 1.66 -12.14 -5.95
CA ASP A 45 2.72 -12.90 -5.29
C ASP A 45 3.85 -12.03 -4.75
N CYS A 46 3.95 -10.76 -5.19
CA CYS A 46 5.04 -9.87 -4.81
C CYS A 46 4.68 -9.01 -3.60
N SER A 47 3.45 -8.49 -3.53
CA SER A 47 2.93 -7.63 -2.45
C SER A 47 3.86 -6.48 -2.01
N ALA A 48 4.86 -6.12 -2.82
CA ALA A 48 5.90 -5.19 -2.44
C ALA A 48 5.40 -3.75 -2.52
N SER A 49 5.79 -2.94 -1.55
CA SER A 49 5.60 -1.49 -1.59
C SER A 49 6.64 -0.84 -2.49
N LEU A 50 6.15 -0.13 -3.49
CA LEU A 50 6.92 0.67 -4.43
C LEU A 50 7.15 2.07 -3.82
N LYS A 51 8.40 2.51 -3.83
CA LYS A 51 8.79 3.85 -3.40
C LYS A 51 8.24 4.89 -4.37
N ASP A 52 7.97 6.10 -3.88
CA ASP A 52 7.49 7.23 -4.70
C ASP A 52 8.32 7.48 -5.96
N LYS A 53 9.66 7.32 -5.88
CA LYS A 53 10.54 7.47 -7.05
C LYS A 53 10.21 6.51 -8.20
N VAL A 54 9.69 5.32 -7.91
CA VAL A 54 9.26 4.34 -8.92
C VAL A 54 7.97 4.83 -9.57
N ILE A 55 7.05 5.37 -8.76
CA ILE A 55 5.78 5.92 -9.23
C ILE A 55 5.98 7.18 -10.07
N SER A 56 6.86 8.10 -9.66
CA SER A 56 7.20 9.28 -10.46
C SER A 56 7.72 8.89 -11.83
N LYS A 57 8.68 7.96 -11.90
CA LYS A 57 9.22 7.47 -13.18
C LYS A 57 8.17 6.76 -14.05
N LEU A 58 7.23 6.02 -13.44
CA LEU A 58 6.11 5.41 -14.16
C LEU A 58 5.16 6.47 -14.74
N LYS A 59 4.92 7.59 -14.03
CA LYS A 59 4.13 8.73 -14.54
C LYS A 59 4.82 9.44 -15.70
N ASP A 60 6.15 9.50 -15.71
CA ASP A 60 6.97 9.95 -16.85
C ASP A 60 6.97 8.98 -18.04
N LYS A 61 6.07 7.98 -18.06
CA LYS A 61 5.89 6.98 -19.12
C LYS A 61 7.14 6.11 -19.36
N ILE A 62 8.01 5.99 -18.36
CA ILE A 62 9.14 5.07 -18.42
C ILE A 62 8.61 3.68 -18.04
N GLU A 63 8.74 2.72 -18.95
CA GLU A 63 8.49 1.32 -18.63
C GLU A 63 9.49 0.85 -17.56
N LEU A 64 8.97 0.37 -16.44
CA LEU A 64 9.79 -0.04 -15.30
C LEU A 64 9.38 -1.41 -14.84
N ASN A 65 10.38 -2.25 -14.58
CA ASN A 65 10.12 -3.53 -13.93
C ASN A 65 10.12 -3.38 -12.41
N CYS A 66 9.28 -4.18 -11.75
CA CYS A 66 9.28 -4.29 -10.31
C CYS A 66 10.65 -4.81 -9.83
N PRO A 67 11.35 -4.11 -8.92
CA PRO A 67 12.66 -4.55 -8.47
C PRO A 67 12.63 -5.85 -7.64
N TYR A 68 11.43 -6.32 -7.25
CA TYR A 68 11.24 -7.49 -6.40
C TYR A 68 10.79 -8.75 -7.15
N CYS A 69 9.94 -8.60 -8.18
CA CYS A 69 9.42 -9.73 -8.96
C CYS A 69 9.61 -9.58 -10.47
N ASN A 70 10.31 -8.53 -10.90
CA ASN A 70 10.68 -8.23 -12.29
C ASN A 70 9.50 -8.13 -13.28
N ILE A 71 8.25 -8.01 -12.81
CA ILE A 71 7.11 -7.77 -13.69
C ILE A 71 7.13 -6.36 -14.24
N ASN A 72 6.63 -6.14 -15.46
CA ASN A 72 6.43 -4.80 -16.00
C ASN A 72 5.36 -4.07 -15.17
N LEU A 73 5.70 -2.89 -14.66
CA LEU A 73 4.81 -2.02 -13.91
C LEU A 73 4.15 -1.04 -14.86
N LYS A 74 2.83 -0.92 -14.75
CA LYS A 74 2.04 0.13 -15.41
C LYS A 74 1.36 0.96 -14.34
N VAL A 75 1.30 2.28 -14.54
CA VAL A 75 0.61 3.21 -13.63
C VAL A 75 -0.81 2.75 -13.33
N SER A 76 -1.54 2.28 -14.34
CA SER A 76 -2.92 1.82 -14.24
C SER A 76 -3.11 0.57 -13.36
N ASP A 77 -2.06 -0.24 -13.19
CA ASP A 77 -2.12 -1.50 -12.46
C ASP A 77 -1.59 -1.35 -11.02
N ILE A 78 -1.00 -0.21 -10.66
CA ILE A 78 -0.52 0.04 -9.29
C ILE A 78 -1.72 0.18 -8.35
N LYS A 79 -1.70 -0.60 -7.26
CA LYS A 79 -2.71 -0.50 -6.21
C LYS A 79 -2.28 0.54 -5.18
N LEU A 80 -3.07 1.58 -4.98
CA LEU A 80 -2.88 2.54 -3.90
C LEU A 80 -3.63 2.06 -2.65
N ILE A 81 -2.93 2.00 -1.52
CA ILE A 81 -3.52 1.78 -0.20
C ILE A 81 -3.28 3.04 0.61
N GLU A 82 -4.35 3.68 1.06
CA GLU A 82 -4.29 4.79 1.98
C GLU A 82 -4.62 4.29 3.39
N PHE A 83 -3.90 4.75 4.40
CA PHE A 83 -4.11 4.37 5.79
C PHE A 83 -3.87 5.56 6.71
N GLN A 84 -4.49 5.55 7.88
CA GLN A 84 -4.33 6.59 8.89
C GLN A 84 -3.68 6.01 10.14
N PHE A 85 -2.76 6.74 10.74
CA PHE A 85 -2.17 6.39 12.03
C PHE A 85 -2.00 7.63 12.91
N LYS A 86 -2.04 7.43 14.24
CA LYS A 86 -1.68 8.47 15.20
C LYS A 86 -0.16 8.51 15.32
N LYS A 87 0.41 9.72 15.30
CA LYS A 87 1.83 9.92 15.58
C LYS A 87 2.00 9.90 17.09
N GLU A 88 2.66 8.88 17.64
CA GLU A 88 3.15 8.90 19.03
C GLU A 88 4.25 9.95 19.20
#